data_AF-A0A535W5B5-F1
#
_entry.id   AF-A0A535W5B5-F1
#
_cell.length_a   1.000
_cell.length_b   1.000
_cell.length_c   1.000
_cell.angle_alpha   90.00
_cell.angle_beta   90.00
_cell.angle_gamma   90.00
#
_symmetry.space_group_name_H-M   'P 1'
#
loop_
_entity.id
_entity.type
_entity.pdbx_description
1 polymer ?
#
loop_
_entity_poly.entity_id
_entity_poly.type
_entity_poly.pdbx_seq_one_letter_code
_entity_poly.pdbx_strand_id
1 'polypeptide(L)'
;MNGDLPSIRGVADAVPVRYQGELLGALAVAKRQPMSATEHRLLSDLGQETGLVLKNARLTAELVHRLDELQASRQRLVTAQDTERRRLERDLHDGAQQNLVALKLKIALAKNLAATDPQKAQAALDELTGEANEAIETLRELARGLYPPILAQDGLIAAIEAQARRTSLPVEVEGGPLPRYPQPTEASVYFCVLEALQNVVKHAGATKATVCFEAQRDRLVFSVSDNGRGLDPARARSGSGMQNMRDRIEVVGGGLQVESSPNTGTRVIGSIPVS
;
A
#
# COMPACT_ATOMS: atom_id res chain seq x y z
N MET A 1 -1.37 7.80 -47.42
CA MET A 1 -2.37 8.72 -48.01
C MET A 1 -1.66 10.03 -48.29
N ASN A 2 -1.59 10.47 -49.55
CA ASN A 2 -0.92 11.73 -49.93
C ASN A 2 -1.55 12.86 -49.11
N GLY A 3 -0.75 13.59 -48.34
CA GLY A 3 -1.22 14.59 -47.37
C GLY A 3 -1.86 15.83 -47.99
N ASP A 4 -2.58 15.69 -49.09
CA ASP A 4 -3.32 16.74 -49.78
C ASP A 4 -4.69 16.95 -49.13
N LEU A 5 -5.20 18.17 -49.28
CA LEU A 5 -6.50 18.55 -48.73
C LEU A 5 -7.62 17.75 -49.44
N PRO A 6 -8.48 17.00 -48.73
CA PRO A 6 -9.64 16.39 -49.35
C PRO A 6 -10.63 17.47 -49.83
N SER A 7 -11.36 17.20 -50.92
CA SER A 7 -12.37 18.13 -51.44
C SER A 7 -13.49 18.35 -50.42
N ILE A 8 -13.66 19.59 -49.97
CA ILE A 8 -14.68 19.96 -48.98
C ILE A 8 -15.96 20.38 -49.72
N ARG A 9 -17.06 19.64 -49.53
CA ARG A 9 -18.34 19.95 -50.17
C ARG A 9 -18.82 21.35 -49.78
N GLY A 10 -19.22 22.15 -50.77
CA GLY A 10 -19.82 23.47 -50.57
C GLY A 10 -18.83 24.60 -50.31
N VAL A 11 -17.52 24.35 -50.44
CA VAL A 11 -16.47 25.35 -50.26
C VAL A 11 -15.70 25.51 -51.57
N ALA A 12 -15.68 26.74 -52.11
CA ALA A 12 -14.95 27.05 -53.33
C ALA A 12 -13.44 27.28 -53.07
N ASP A 13 -13.09 27.82 -51.91
CA ASP A 13 -11.71 28.16 -51.53
C ASP A 13 -11.36 27.62 -50.14
N ALA A 14 -10.36 26.74 -50.07
CA ALA A 14 -9.86 26.16 -48.82
C ALA A 14 -8.33 26.05 -48.81
N VAL A 15 -7.74 26.17 -47.63
CA VAL A 15 -6.29 26.13 -47.39
C VAL A 15 -5.99 25.08 -46.31
N PRO A 16 -4.92 24.28 -46.47
CA PRO A 16 -4.53 23.30 -45.47
C PRO A 16 -3.97 23.96 -44.21
N VAL A 17 -4.43 23.47 -43.05
CA VAL A 17 -3.80 23.75 -41.77
C VAL A 17 -2.78 22.65 -41.50
N ARG A 18 -1.50 23.03 -41.43
CA ARG A 18 -0.39 22.08 -41.26
C ARG A 18 0.48 22.43 -40.07
N TYR A 19 1.02 21.40 -39.43
CA TYR A 19 2.09 21.55 -38.44
C TYR A 19 3.22 20.58 -38.77
N GLN A 20 4.44 21.10 -39.01
CA GLN A 20 5.61 20.30 -39.40
C GLN A 20 5.34 19.30 -40.54
N GLY A 21 4.51 19.67 -41.52
CA GLY A 21 4.14 18.83 -42.66
C GLY A 21 2.92 17.92 -42.44
N GLU A 22 2.49 17.68 -41.19
CA GLU A 22 1.25 16.95 -40.88
C GLU A 22 0.03 17.82 -41.24
N LEU A 23 -0.90 17.29 -42.04
CA LEU A 23 -2.19 17.93 -42.29
C LEU A 23 -3.11 17.73 -41.09
N LEU A 24 -3.46 18.82 -40.40
CA LEU A 24 -4.30 18.79 -39.20
C LEU A 24 -5.76 19.16 -39.49
N GLY A 25 -6.01 19.90 -40.58
CA GLY A 25 -7.34 20.36 -40.94
C GLY A 25 -7.32 21.31 -42.13
N ALA A 26 -8.40 22.09 -42.30
CA ALA A 26 -8.55 23.06 -43.37
C ALA A 26 -9.21 24.34 -42.86
N LEU A 27 -8.76 25.50 -43.37
CA LEU A 27 -9.50 26.75 -43.28
C LEU A 27 -10.26 26.95 -44.59
N ALA A 28 -11.56 27.17 -44.49
CA ALA A 28 -12.48 27.30 -45.63
C ALA A 28 -13.16 28.66 -45.58
N VAL A 29 -13.23 29.36 -46.71
CA VAL A 29 -13.96 30.62 -46.83
C VAL A 29 -15.12 30.46 -47.81
N ALA A 30 -16.32 30.75 -47.34
CA ALA A 30 -17.51 30.79 -48.19
C ALA A 30 -17.72 32.22 -48.71
N LYS A 31 -17.39 32.47 -49.97
CA LYS A 31 -17.57 33.78 -50.64
C LYS A 31 -18.30 33.59 -51.99
N ARG A 32 -19.09 34.59 -52.39
CA ARG A 32 -19.81 34.61 -53.68
C ARG A 32 -18.89 34.81 -54.90
N GLN A 33 -17.68 35.32 -54.68
CA GLN A 33 -16.66 35.56 -55.72
C GLN A 33 -15.39 34.80 -55.36
N PRO A 34 -14.58 34.33 -56.35
CA PRO A 34 -13.33 33.64 -56.09
C PRO A 34 -12.36 34.47 -55.26
N MET A 35 -11.56 33.82 -54.40
CA MET A 35 -10.51 34.50 -53.66
C MET A 35 -9.45 35.11 -54.58
N SER A 36 -9.08 36.36 -54.29
CA SER A 36 -7.91 37.00 -54.90
C SER A 36 -6.61 36.36 -54.40
N ALA A 37 -5.52 36.54 -55.15
CA ALA A 37 -4.20 36.03 -54.77
C ALA A 37 -3.66 36.59 -53.44
N THR A 38 -4.12 37.76 -53.02
CA THR A 38 -3.76 38.36 -51.72
C THR A 38 -4.56 37.73 -50.59
N GLU A 39 -5.88 37.54 -50.77
CA GLU A 39 -6.72 36.80 -49.82
C GLU A 39 -6.22 35.37 -49.63
N HIS A 40 -5.80 34.70 -50.72
CA HIS A 40 -5.27 33.33 -50.66
C HIS A 40 -3.96 33.25 -49.89
N ARG A 41 -3.06 34.22 -50.06
CA ARG A 41 -1.81 34.31 -49.28
C ARG A 41 -2.07 34.54 -47.80
N LEU A 42 -2.94 35.49 -47.44
CA LEU A 42 -3.31 35.74 -46.04
C LEU A 42 -3.93 34.51 -45.37
N LEU A 43 -4.81 33.79 -46.07
CA LEU A 43 -5.43 32.58 -45.55
C LEU A 43 -4.41 31.43 -45.42
N SER A 44 -3.43 31.36 -46.33
CA SER A 44 -2.29 30.43 -46.25
C SER A 44 -1.41 30.68 -45.03
N ASP A 45 -1.03 31.93 -44.78
CA ASP A 45 -0.19 32.31 -43.64
C ASP A 45 -0.94 32.01 -42.33
N LEU A 46 -2.23 32.36 -42.26
CA LEU A 46 -3.09 32.01 -41.12
C LEU A 46 -3.21 30.49 -40.94
N GLY A 47 -3.31 29.71 -42.03
CA GLY A 47 -3.34 28.26 -41.97
C GLY A 47 -2.06 27.62 -41.42
N GLN A 48 -0.90 28.23 -41.67
CA GLN A 48 0.37 27.81 -41.08
C GLN A 48 0.45 28.15 -39.60
N GLU A 49 0.05 29.36 -39.19
CA GLU A 49 0.06 29.78 -37.78
C GLU A 49 -0.95 28.99 -36.93
N THR A 50 -2.15 28.71 -37.47
CA THR A 50 -3.21 27.96 -36.78
C THR A 50 -2.81 26.50 -36.54
N GLY A 51 -1.84 25.96 -37.30
CA GLY A 51 -1.38 24.58 -37.17
C GLY A 51 -0.90 24.22 -35.77
N LEU A 52 -0.12 25.10 -35.13
CA LEU A 52 0.37 24.88 -33.77
C LEU A 52 -0.78 24.84 -32.75
N VAL A 53 -1.74 25.77 -32.88
CA VAL A 53 -2.90 25.86 -31.97
C VAL A 53 -3.78 24.62 -32.08
N LEU A 54 -4.07 24.16 -33.31
CA LEU A 54 -4.84 22.95 -33.56
C LEU A 54 -4.11 21.70 -33.07
N LYS A 55 -2.78 21.61 -33.24
CA LYS A 55 -1.98 20.51 -32.71
C LYS A 55 -2.05 20.46 -31.18
N ASN A 56 -1.86 21.60 -30.53
CA ASN A 56 -1.92 21.70 -29.07
C ASN A 56 -3.32 21.35 -28.55
N ALA A 57 -4.39 21.87 -29.15
CA ALA A 57 -5.76 21.54 -28.75
C ALA A 57 -6.05 20.04 -28.86
N ARG A 58 -5.60 19.39 -29.95
CA ARG A 58 -5.73 17.94 -30.15
C ARG A 58 -4.92 17.15 -29.12
N LEU A 59 -3.67 17.55 -28.87
CA LEU A 59 -2.82 16.91 -27.86
C LEU A 59 -3.41 17.05 -26.45
N THR A 60 -3.93 18.23 -26.09
CA THR A 60 -4.61 18.45 -24.81
C THR A 60 -5.86 17.57 -24.70
N ALA A 61 -6.68 17.47 -25.74
CA ALA A 61 -7.85 16.61 -25.75
C ALA A 61 -7.48 15.12 -25.58
N GLU A 62 -6.43 14.65 -26.28
CA GLU A 62 -5.92 13.29 -26.12
C GLU A 62 -5.40 13.04 -24.70
N LEU A 63 -4.69 14.00 -24.12
CA LEU A 63 -4.14 13.90 -22.77
C LEU A 63 -5.25 13.83 -21.72
N VAL A 64 -6.28 14.68 -21.83
CA VAL A 64 -7.47 14.63 -20.96
C VAL A 64 -8.18 13.29 -21.08
N HIS A 65 -8.39 12.79 -22.31
CA HIS A 65 -9.02 11.49 -22.53
C HIS A 65 -8.24 10.35 -21.87
N ARG A 66 -6.91 10.32 -22.03
CA ARG A 66 -6.08 9.29 -21.38
C ARG A 66 -6.08 9.40 -19.86
N LEU A 67 -6.14 10.62 -19.31
CA LEU A 67 -6.28 10.81 -17.87
C LEU A 67 -7.61 10.24 -17.36
N ASP A 68 -8.72 10.48 -18.06
CA ASP A 68 -10.03 9.94 -17.70
C ASP A 68 -10.04 8.40 -17.78
N GLU A 69 -9.45 7.81 -18.82
CA GLU A 69 -9.29 6.36 -18.95
C GLU A 69 -8.46 5.76 -17.81
N LEU A 70 -7.35 6.41 -17.44
CA LEU A 70 -6.50 5.99 -16.33
C LEU A 70 -7.24 6.08 -15.00
N GLN A 71 -7.97 7.17 -14.75
CA GLN A 71 -8.77 7.35 -13.55
C GLN A 71 -9.88 6.29 -13.45
N ALA A 72 -10.61 6.05 -14.55
CA ALA A 72 -11.65 5.02 -14.61
C ALA A 72 -11.08 3.60 -14.44
N SER A 73 -9.89 3.33 -15.00
CA SER A 73 -9.19 2.06 -14.80
C SER A 73 -8.78 1.87 -13.34
N ARG A 74 -8.20 2.91 -12.73
CA ARG A 74 -7.81 2.92 -11.31
C ARG A 74 -9.01 2.71 -10.39
N GLN A 75 -10.14 3.37 -10.66
CA GLN A 75 -11.35 3.22 -9.87
C GLN A 75 -11.91 1.79 -9.94
N ARG A 76 -11.87 1.15 -11.11
CA ARG A 76 -12.26 -0.25 -11.29
C ARG A 76 -11.35 -1.20 -10.50
N LEU A 77 -10.03 -0.98 -10.54
CA LEU A 77 -9.07 -1.77 -9.76
C LEU A 77 -9.30 -1.64 -8.25
N VAL A 78 -9.48 -0.42 -7.75
CA VAL A 78 -9.76 -0.17 -6.32
C VAL A 78 -11.04 -0.85 -5.87
N THR A 79 -12.10 -0.78 -6.69
CA THR A 79 -13.40 -1.40 -6.37
C THR A 79 -13.30 -2.93 -6.37
N ALA A 80 -12.59 -3.51 -7.32
CA ALA A 80 -12.33 -4.95 -7.38
C ALA A 80 -11.50 -5.42 -6.16
N GLN A 81 -10.46 -4.65 -5.80
CA GLN A 81 -9.63 -4.94 -4.64
C GLN A 81 -10.42 -4.87 -3.32
N ASP A 82 -11.28 -3.86 -3.13
CA ASP A 82 -12.10 -3.78 -1.90
C ASP A 82 -13.11 -4.92 -1.80
N THR A 83 -13.65 -5.36 -2.94
CA THR A 83 -14.59 -6.49 -2.99
C THR A 83 -13.89 -7.80 -2.61
N GLU A 84 -12.71 -8.09 -3.18
CA GLU A 84 -11.94 -9.26 -2.81
C GLU A 84 -11.43 -9.18 -1.37
N ARG A 85 -11.04 -8.00 -0.89
CA ARG A 85 -10.68 -7.78 0.52
C ARG A 85 -11.81 -8.18 1.46
N ARG A 86 -13.03 -7.69 1.24
CA ARG A 86 -14.19 -8.01 2.08
C ARG A 86 -14.58 -9.48 2.01
N ARG A 87 -14.35 -10.12 0.86
CA ARG A 87 -14.57 -11.56 0.70
C ARG A 87 -13.54 -12.35 1.52
N LEU A 88 -12.25 -12.02 1.38
CA LEU A 88 -11.17 -12.63 2.17
C LEU A 88 -11.38 -12.41 3.68
N GLU A 89 -11.81 -11.22 4.10
CA GLU A 89 -12.16 -10.92 5.50
C GLU A 89 -13.28 -11.84 6.03
N ARG A 90 -14.32 -12.08 5.23
CA ARG A 90 -15.42 -13.00 5.58
C ARG A 90 -14.97 -14.45 5.63
N ASP A 91 -14.30 -14.90 4.57
CA ASP A 91 -13.79 -16.28 4.49
C ASP A 91 -12.80 -16.56 5.64
N LEU A 92 -11.99 -15.57 6.03
CA LEU A 92 -11.09 -15.62 7.17
C LEU A 92 -11.86 -15.69 8.50
N HIS A 93 -12.84 -14.81 8.69
CA HIS A 93 -13.63 -14.76 9.92
C HIS A 93 -14.36 -16.09 10.15
N ASP A 94 -14.99 -16.62 9.10
CA ASP A 94 -15.77 -17.85 9.18
C ASP A 94 -14.86 -19.08 9.32
N GLY A 95 -13.74 -19.15 8.58
CA GLY A 95 -12.75 -20.21 8.72
C GLY A 95 -12.07 -20.22 10.09
N ALA A 96 -11.73 -19.03 10.62
CA ALA A 96 -11.17 -18.90 11.97
C ALA A 96 -12.17 -19.32 13.05
N GLN A 97 -13.46 -18.94 12.93
CA GLN A 97 -14.50 -19.37 13.85
C GLN A 97 -14.66 -20.90 13.84
N GLN A 98 -14.67 -21.54 12.67
CA GLN A 98 -14.78 -22.99 12.56
C GLN A 98 -13.59 -23.70 13.23
N ASN A 99 -12.37 -23.22 12.98
CA ASN A 99 -11.16 -23.76 13.62
C ASN A 99 -11.19 -23.60 15.14
N LEU A 100 -11.60 -22.43 15.66
CA LEU A 100 -11.70 -22.18 17.10
C LEU A 100 -12.77 -23.04 17.78
N VAL A 101 -13.91 -23.26 17.13
CA VAL A 101 -14.98 -24.15 17.61
C VAL A 101 -14.47 -25.59 17.67
N ALA A 102 -13.77 -26.06 16.63
CA ALA A 102 -13.16 -27.38 16.60
C ALA A 102 -12.11 -27.55 17.72
N LEU A 103 -11.24 -26.55 17.91
CA LEU A 103 -10.23 -26.55 18.98
C LEU A 103 -10.89 -26.63 20.36
N LYS A 104 -11.97 -25.88 20.59
CA LYS A 104 -12.75 -25.91 21.85
C LYS A 104 -13.33 -27.29 22.14
N LEU A 105 -13.86 -27.98 21.12
CA LEU A 105 -14.39 -29.34 21.26
C LEU A 105 -13.28 -30.35 21.58
N LYS A 106 -12.15 -30.28 20.88
CA LYS A 106 -11.00 -31.17 21.13
C LYS A 106 -10.41 -30.96 22.54
N ILE A 107 -10.33 -29.72 23.03
CA ILE A 107 -9.93 -29.41 24.42
C ILE A 107 -10.89 -30.03 25.43
N ALA A 108 -12.21 -29.97 25.19
CA ALA A 108 -13.20 -30.61 26.06
C ALA A 108 -13.03 -32.14 26.08
N LEU A 109 -12.71 -32.74 24.93
CA LEU A 109 -12.42 -34.18 24.83
C LEU A 109 -11.16 -34.56 25.62
N ALA A 110 -10.08 -33.79 25.49
CA ALA A 110 -8.84 -34.00 26.22
C ALA A 110 -9.03 -33.88 27.74
N LYS A 111 -9.87 -32.93 28.20
CA LYS A 111 -10.25 -32.81 29.62
C LYS A 111 -10.97 -34.04 30.15
N ASN A 112 -11.88 -34.63 29.37
CA ASN A 112 -12.56 -35.87 29.75
C ASN A 112 -11.58 -37.06 29.79
N LEU A 113 -10.65 -37.10 28.84
CA LEU A 113 -9.62 -38.14 28.76
C LEU A 113 -8.65 -38.08 29.94
N ALA A 114 -8.36 -36.90 30.47
CA ALA A 114 -7.45 -36.72 31.60
C ALA A 114 -7.91 -37.47 32.87
N ALA A 115 -9.21 -37.72 33.02
CA ALA A 115 -9.76 -38.49 34.14
C ALA A 115 -9.58 -40.01 34.00
N THR A 116 -9.35 -40.52 32.79
CA THR A 116 -9.31 -41.97 32.48
C THR A 116 -7.96 -42.45 31.94
N ASP A 117 -7.25 -41.62 31.18
CA ASP A 117 -5.94 -41.92 30.59
C ASP A 117 -5.10 -40.63 30.50
N PRO A 118 -4.36 -40.28 31.57
CA PRO A 118 -3.58 -39.04 31.63
C PRO A 118 -2.48 -38.94 30.56
N GLN A 119 -1.89 -40.06 30.14
CA GLN A 119 -0.84 -40.08 29.11
C GLN A 119 -1.41 -39.74 27.74
N LYS A 120 -2.57 -40.31 27.37
CA LYS A 120 -3.24 -39.92 26.11
C LYS A 120 -3.78 -38.51 26.15
N ALA A 121 -4.23 -38.04 27.31
CA ALA A 121 -4.68 -36.65 27.48
C ALA A 121 -3.53 -35.67 27.24
N GLN A 122 -2.33 -35.97 27.75
CA GLN A 122 -1.14 -35.15 27.52
C GLN A 122 -0.76 -35.10 26.03
N ALA A 123 -0.72 -36.26 25.35
CA ALA A 123 -0.43 -36.32 23.92
C ALA A 123 -1.44 -35.52 23.07
N ALA A 124 -2.74 -35.61 23.40
CA ALA A 124 -3.78 -34.84 22.72
C ALA A 124 -3.67 -33.32 22.95
N LEU A 125 -3.20 -32.88 24.13
CA LEU A 125 -2.95 -31.47 24.42
C LEU A 125 -1.74 -30.93 23.66
N ASP A 126 -0.70 -31.74 23.46
CA ASP A 126 0.48 -31.35 22.68
C ASP A 126 0.10 -31.19 21.19
N GLU A 127 -0.71 -32.10 20.65
CA GLU A 127 -1.24 -32.02 19.28
C GLU A 127 -2.14 -30.78 19.10
N LEU A 128 -3.03 -30.51 20.06
CA LEU A 128 -3.86 -29.30 20.08
C LEU A 128 -3.05 -28.01 20.12
N THR A 129 -1.92 -28.01 20.82
CA THR A 129 -1.00 -26.88 20.86
C THR A 129 -0.34 -26.65 19.50
N GLY A 130 0.01 -27.73 18.79
CA GLY A 130 0.49 -27.66 17.41
C GLY A 130 -0.54 -27.06 16.45
N GLU A 131 -1.77 -27.60 16.44
CA GLU A 131 -2.86 -27.11 15.59
C GLU A 131 -3.21 -25.64 15.86
N ALA A 132 -3.18 -25.22 17.13
CA ALA A 132 -3.42 -23.82 17.51
C ALA A 132 -2.33 -22.89 16.96
N ASN A 133 -1.07 -23.32 17.01
CA ASN A 133 0.05 -22.54 16.48
C ASN A 133 -0.02 -22.40 14.96
N GLU A 134 -0.36 -23.47 14.23
CA GLU A 134 -0.56 -23.43 12.78
C GLU A 134 -1.70 -22.47 12.39
N ALA A 135 -2.85 -22.57 13.07
CA ALA A 135 -3.97 -21.66 12.83
C ALA A 135 -3.61 -20.19 13.08
N ILE A 136 -2.80 -19.91 14.12
CA ILE A 136 -2.28 -18.57 14.40
C ILE A 136 -1.35 -18.08 13.29
N GLU A 137 -0.46 -18.92 12.76
CA GLU A 137 0.42 -18.54 11.66
C GLU A 137 -0.35 -18.28 10.36
N THR A 138 -1.34 -19.12 10.01
CA THR A 138 -2.22 -18.88 8.86
C THR A 138 -3.00 -17.57 9.00
N LEU A 139 -3.53 -17.27 10.19
CA LEU A 139 -4.19 -15.99 10.48
C LEU A 139 -3.23 -14.81 10.35
N ARG A 140 -1.97 -14.96 10.77
CA ARG A 140 -0.93 -13.91 10.59
C ARG A 140 -0.54 -13.73 9.14
N GLU A 141 -0.47 -14.79 8.35
CA GLU A 141 -0.19 -14.72 6.90
C GLU A 141 -1.30 -13.99 6.15
N LEU A 142 -2.56 -14.28 6.47
CA LEU A 142 -3.72 -13.63 5.88
C LEU A 142 -3.88 -12.17 6.35
N ALA A 143 -3.68 -11.90 7.64
CA ALA A 143 -3.68 -10.54 8.16
C ALA A 143 -2.57 -9.66 7.56
N ARG A 144 -1.44 -10.24 7.15
CA ARG A 144 -0.38 -9.52 6.42
C ARG A 144 -0.81 -9.03 5.03
N GLY A 145 -1.84 -9.63 4.44
CA GLY A 145 -2.43 -9.22 3.15
C GLY A 145 -3.59 -8.22 3.27
N LEU A 146 -4.13 -8.02 4.47
CA LEU A 146 -5.28 -7.15 4.72
C LEU A 146 -4.81 -5.83 5.36
N TYR A 147 -5.01 -4.73 4.65
CA TYR A 147 -4.71 -3.39 5.17
C TYR A 147 -5.73 -3.04 6.28
N PRO A 148 -5.29 -2.78 7.53
CA PRO A 148 -6.21 -2.55 8.66
C PRO A 148 -7.17 -1.38 8.40
N PRO A 149 -8.49 -1.52 8.66
CA PRO A 149 -9.45 -0.44 8.43
C PRO A 149 -9.12 0.86 9.18
N ILE A 150 -8.63 0.74 10.42
CA ILE A 150 -8.21 1.90 11.23
C ILE A 150 -6.98 2.61 10.63
N LEU A 151 -6.06 1.87 10.00
CA LEU A 151 -4.92 2.45 9.31
C LEU A 151 -5.39 3.23 8.06
N ALA A 152 -6.42 2.74 7.37
CA ALA A 152 -7.03 3.45 6.25
C ALA A 152 -7.72 4.75 6.67
N GLN A 153 -8.56 4.68 7.71
CA GLN A 153 -9.43 5.78 8.11
C GLN A 153 -8.68 6.83 8.93
N ASP A 154 -7.94 6.40 9.94
CA ASP A 154 -7.40 7.27 10.99
C ASP A 154 -5.87 7.42 10.94
N GLY A 155 -5.20 6.64 10.09
CA GLY A 155 -3.76 6.74 9.84
C GLY A 155 -2.90 5.96 10.83
N LEU A 156 -1.58 6.09 10.67
CA LEU A 156 -0.58 5.24 11.32
C LEU A 156 -0.59 5.35 12.85
N ILE A 157 -0.61 6.57 13.39
CA ILE A 157 -0.56 6.80 14.84
C ILE A 157 -1.78 6.16 15.52
N ALA A 158 -2.99 6.48 15.04
CA ALA A 158 -4.23 5.93 15.60
C ALA A 158 -4.29 4.40 15.54
N ALA A 159 -3.83 3.81 14.43
CA ALA A 159 -3.74 2.35 14.28
C ALA A 159 -2.79 1.71 15.31
N ILE A 160 -1.64 2.35 15.56
CA ILE A 160 -0.65 1.86 16.53
C ILE A 160 -1.11 2.08 17.97
N GLU A 161 -1.75 3.20 18.29
CA GLU A 161 -2.36 3.42 19.60
C GLU A 161 -3.45 2.39 19.92
N ALA A 162 -4.28 2.05 18.93
CA ALA A 162 -5.28 0.99 19.09
C ALA A 162 -4.63 -0.38 19.34
N GLN A 163 -3.49 -0.65 18.70
CA GLN A 163 -2.72 -1.88 18.95
C GLN A 163 -2.01 -1.86 20.31
N ALA A 164 -1.46 -0.71 20.73
CA ALA A 164 -0.81 -0.50 22.01
C ALA A 164 -1.77 -0.87 23.17
N ARG A 165 -3.03 -0.42 23.10
CA ARG A 165 -4.08 -0.75 24.09
C ARG A 165 -4.40 -2.25 24.21
N ARG A 166 -4.08 -3.05 23.20
CA ARG A 166 -4.33 -4.50 23.17
C ARG A 166 -3.11 -5.33 23.56
N THR A 167 -1.95 -4.70 23.71
CA THR A 167 -0.71 -5.38 24.10
C THR A 167 -0.76 -5.72 25.58
N SER A 168 -0.23 -6.88 25.97
CA SER A 168 -0.27 -7.38 27.35
C SER A 168 0.66 -6.64 28.33
N LEU A 169 1.41 -5.64 27.85
CA LEU A 169 2.29 -4.79 28.65
C LEU A 169 2.04 -3.31 28.28
N PRO A 170 2.33 -2.36 29.17
CA PRO A 170 2.24 -0.93 28.87
C PRO A 170 3.08 -0.53 27.65
N VAL A 171 2.42 0.02 26.62
CA VAL A 171 3.06 0.57 25.43
C VAL A 171 2.77 2.06 25.35
N GLU A 172 3.82 2.86 25.39
CA GLU A 172 3.76 4.31 25.19
C GLU A 172 3.96 4.63 23.71
N VAL A 173 3.09 5.45 23.12
CA VAL A 173 3.21 5.91 21.73
C VAL A 173 3.55 7.39 21.76
N GLU A 174 4.75 7.70 21.28
CA GLU A 174 5.31 9.04 21.22
C GLU A 174 5.41 9.50 19.77
N GLY A 175 5.13 10.77 19.54
CA GLY A 175 5.20 11.37 18.22
C GLY A 175 4.07 12.38 18.00
N GLY A 176 4.37 13.43 17.25
CA GLY A 176 3.36 14.40 16.82
C GLY A 176 2.45 13.84 15.72
N PRO A 177 1.39 14.58 15.34
CA PRO A 177 0.57 14.22 14.19
C PRO A 177 1.43 14.07 12.94
N LEU A 178 1.34 12.91 12.29
CA LEU A 178 2.00 12.62 11.03
C LEU A 178 1.09 12.98 9.85
N PRO A 179 1.65 13.43 8.70
CA PRO A 179 0.89 13.48 7.47
C PRO A 179 0.50 12.06 7.01
N ARG A 180 -0.45 11.97 6.08
CA ARG A 180 -0.74 10.69 5.41
C ARG A 180 0.39 10.35 4.44
N TYR A 181 0.83 9.10 4.48
CA TYR A 181 1.83 8.56 3.56
C TYR A 181 1.17 7.58 2.58
N PRO A 182 1.88 7.19 1.50
CA PRO A 182 1.41 6.13 0.62
C PRO A 182 1.05 4.87 1.42
N GLN A 183 -0.05 4.23 1.03
CA GLN A 183 -0.57 3.03 1.69
C GLN A 183 0.50 1.93 1.94
N PRO A 184 1.40 1.63 0.98
CA PRO A 184 2.46 0.65 1.21
C PRO A 184 3.44 1.07 2.31
N THR A 185 3.76 2.35 2.41
CA THR A 185 4.66 2.91 3.44
C THR A 185 4.04 2.76 4.82
N GLU A 186 2.79 3.21 5.00
CA GLU A 186 2.10 3.10 6.29
C GLU A 186 1.92 1.63 6.71
N ALA A 187 1.60 0.74 5.75
CA ALA A 187 1.47 -0.69 6.01
C ALA A 187 2.80 -1.32 6.45
N SER A 188 3.91 -1.00 5.76
CA SER A 188 5.24 -1.53 6.09
C SER A 188 5.67 -1.11 7.50
N VAL A 189 5.46 0.15 7.88
CA VAL A 189 5.73 0.61 9.26
C VAL A 189 4.82 -0.09 10.25
N TYR A 190 3.52 -0.12 10.00
CA TYR A 190 2.54 -0.73 10.90
C TYR A 190 2.88 -2.18 11.24
N PHE A 191 3.13 -3.01 10.22
CA PHE A 191 3.46 -4.41 10.42
C PHE A 191 4.84 -4.60 11.06
N CYS A 192 5.81 -3.73 10.75
CA CYS A 192 7.11 -3.78 11.40
C CYS A 192 7.01 -3.46 12.90
N VAL A 193 6.22 -2.45 13.28
CA VAL A 193 5.98 -2.10 14.69
C VAL A 193 5.23 -3.22 15.40
N LEU A 194 4.23 -3.82 14.76
CA LEU A 194 3.48 -4.94 15.33
C LEU A 194 4.39 -6.16 15.61
N GLU A 195 5.24 -6.53 14.66
CA GLU A 195 6.21 -7.62 14.82
C GLU A 195 7.22 -7.30 15.93
N ALA A 196 7.73 -6.07 15.99
CA ALA A 196 8.62 -5.64 17.06
C ALA A 196 7.94 -5.74 18.44
N LEU A 197 6.70 -5.26 18.60
CA LEU A 197 5.94 -5.39 19.85
C LEU A 197 5.67 -6.85 20.23
N GLN A 198 5.39 -7.72 19.25
CA GLN A 198 5.25 -9.16 19.50
C GLN A 198 6.57 -9.77 20.02
N ASN A 199 7.70 -9.35 19.46
CA ASN A 199 9.01 -9.79 19.94
C ASN A 199 9.27 -9.33 21.38
N VAL A 200 8.87 -8.11 21.75
CA VAL A 200 8.96 -7.64 23.14
C VAL A 200 8.17 -8.57 24.07
N VAL A 201 6.90 -8.82 23.75
CA VAL A 201 6.00 -9.66 24.58
C VAL A 201 6.52 -11.09 24.71
N LYS A 202 7.01 -11.69 23.62
CA LYS A 202 7.45 -13.09 23.61
C LYS A 202 8.85 -13.29 24.18
N HIS A 203 9.75 -12.32 24.02
CA HIS A 203 11.18 -12.55 24.18
C HIS A 203 11.89 -11.60 25.14
N ALA A 204 11.40 -10.37 25.36
CA ALA A 204 12.18 -9.38 26.10
C ALA A 204 12.09 -9.52 27.63
N GLY A 205 11.01 -10.09 28.17
CA GLY A 205 10.73 -10.03 29.61
C GLY A 205 10.63 -8.58 30.12
N ALA A 206 10.24 -7.66 29.23
CA ALA A 206 10.13 -6.23 29.50
C ALA A 206 8.89 -5.90 30.34
N THR A 207 8.95 -4.80 31.08
CA THR A 207 7.80 -4.25 31.82
C THR A 207 7.13 -3.09 31.10
N LYS A 208 7.77 -2.51 30.09
CA LYS A 208 7.21 -1.49 29.20
C LYS A 208 7.87 -1.50 27.82
N ALA A 209 7.16 -0.94 26.84
CA ALA A 209 7.71 -0.61 25.54
C ALA A 209 7.32 0.82 25.13
N THR A 210 8.13 1.43 24.27
CA THR A 210 7.90 2.75 23.70
C THR A 210 7.99 2.68 22.19
N VAL A 211 6.99 3.24 21.50
CA VAL A 211 6.97 3.41 20.05
C VAL A 211 7.09 4.90 19.75
N CYS A 212 8.12 5.30 19.03
CA CYS A 212 8.32 6.70 18.64
C CYS A 212 8.16 6.85 17.13
N PHE A 213 7.54 7.94 16.68
CA PHE A 213 7.49 8.35 15.29
C PHE A 213 8.03 9.76 15.09
N GLU A 214 8.81 9.95 14.05
CA GLU A 214 9.37 11.24 13.66
C GLU A 214 9.23 11.46 12.15
N ALA A 215 8.53 12.52 11.77
CA ALA A 215 8.52 13.01 10.40
C ALA A 215 9.72 13.91 10.18
N GLN A 216 10.67 13.46 9.34
CA GLN A 216 11.78 14.26 8.85
C GLN A 216 11.44 14.79 7.45
N ARG A 217 12.25 15.71 6.89
CA ARG A 217 11.93 16.41 5.63
C ARG A 217 11.65 15.47 4.46
N ASP A 218 12.37 14.36 4.38
CA ASP A 218 12.33 13.40 3.26
C ASP A 218 12.17 11.96 3.74
N ARG A 219 12.03 11.72 5.05
CA ARG A 219 11.93 10.38 5.63
C ARG A 219 10.93 10.31 6.78
N LEU A 220 10.26 9.17 6.90
CA LEU A 220 9.57 8.76 8.11
C LEU A 220 10.51 7.85 8.91
N VAL A 221 10.78 8.22 10.16
CA VAL A 221 11.56 7.41 11.09
C VAL A 221 10.62 6.89 12.17
N PHE A 222 10.75 5.63 12.51
CA PHE A 222 10.07 5.02 13.65
C PHE A 222 11.05 4.23 14.49
N SER A 223 10.76 4.10 15.79
CA SER A 223 11.49 3.17 16.65
C SER A 223 10.58 2.47 17.63
N VAL A 224 10.88 1.21 17.92
CA VAL A 224 10.25 0.43 18.99
C VAL A 224 11.34 0.04 19.97
N SER A 225 11.20 0.45 21.22
CA SER A 225 12.17 0.21 22.30
C SER A 225 11.50 -0.53 23.46
N ASP A 226 12.21 -1.44 24.11
CA ASP A 226 11.77 -2.07 25.35
C ASP A 226 12.81 -1.93 26.46
N ASN A 227 12.40 -2.17 27.70
CA ASN A 227 13.28 -2.14 28.88
C ASN A 227 13.64 -3.55 29.39
N GLY A 228 13.58 -4.56 28.52
CA GLY A 228 13.81 -5.96 28.86
C GLY A 228 15.29 -6.34 28.89
N ARG A 229 15.53 -7.65 28.77
CA ARG A 229 16.87 -8.23 28.88
C ARG A 229 17.79 -7.98 27.68
N GLY A 230 17.27 -7.43 26.58
CA GLY A 230 18.00 -7.30 25.33
C GLY A 230 18.38 -8.63 24.67
N LEU A 231 19.14 -8.56 23.59
CA LEU A 231 19.64 -9.70 22.83
C LEU A 231 21.06 -10.05 23.26
N ASP A 232 21.33 -11.34 23.45
CA ASP A 232 22.69 -11.86 23.64
C ASP A 232 23.36 -12.00 22.26
N PRO A 233 24.44 -11.25 21.95
CA PRO A 233 25.13 -11.31 20.66
C PRO A 233 25.62 -12.73 20.30
N ALA A 234 25.94 -13.56 21.29
CA ALA A 234 26.41 -14.93 21.08
C ALA A 234 25.27 -15.91 20.73
N ARG A 235 24.02 -15.56 21.04
CA ARG A 235 22.82 -16.38 20.78
C ARG A 235 21.89 -15.79 19.72
N ALA A 236 22.14 -14.56 19.30
CA ALA A 236 21.41 -13.86 18.26
C ALA A 236 21.70 -14.47 16.88
N ARG A 237 21.19 -15.68 16.62
CA ARG A 237 20.88 -16.09 15.25
C ARG A 237 19.77 -15.17 14.76
N SER A 238 19.92 -14.59 13.57
CA SER A 238 18.87 -13.79 12.92
C SER A 238 17.57 -14.61 12.88
N GLY A 239 16.68 -14.38 13.84
CA GLY A 239 15.37 -15.01 13.86
C GLY A 239 14.57 -14.58 12.64
N SER A 240 13.68 -15.46 12.15
CA SER A 240 12.84 -15.17 10.98
C SER A 240 12.08 -13.85 11.10
N GLY A 241 11.63 -13.47 12.30
CA GLY A 241 10.96 -12.20 12.56
C GLY A 241 11.80 -10.95 12.23
N MET A 242 13.09 -10.93 12.57
CA MET A 242 13.97 -9.78 12.25
C MET A 242 14.28 -9.68 10.76
N GLN A 243 14.43 -10.82 10.07
CA GLN A 243 14.63 -10.82 8.63
C GLN A 243 13.37 -10.32 7.92
N ASN A 244 12.19 -10.83 8.32
CA ASN A 244 10.91 -10.41 7.76
C ASN A 244 10.65 -8.90 7.91
N MET A 245 11.03 -8.31 9.04
CA MET A 245 10.95 -6.86 9.24
C MET A 245 11.87 -6.09 8.29
N ARG A 246 13.11 -6.57 8.09
CA ARG A 246 14.07 -5.98 7.16
C ARG A 246 13.54 -6.02 5.73
N ASP A 247 13.18 -7.20 5.24
CA ASP A 247 12.68 -7.40 3.87
C ASP A 247 11.49 -6.49 3.57
N ARG A 248 10.56 -6.33 4.53
CA ARG A 248 9.37 -5.51 4.38
C ARG A 248 9.66 -4.01 4.27
N ILE A 249 10.66 -3.54 5.00
CA ILE A 249 11.08 -2.13 4.96
C ILE A 249 11.91 -1.85 3.71
N GLU A 250 12.74 -2.80 3.27
CA GLU A 250 13.52 -2.68 2.03
C GLU A 250 12.64 -2.59 0.78
N VAL A 251 11.51 -3.30 0.74
CA VAL A 251 10.53 -3.24 -0.37
C VAL A 251 10.02 -1.81 -0.63
N VAL A 252 9.96 -0.97 0.39
CA VAL A 252 9.54 0.44 0.28
C VAL A 252 10.74 1.40 0.24
N GLY A 253 11.94 0.88 -0.04
CA GLY A 253 13.19 1.67 -0.13
C GLY A 253 13.73 2.14 1.22
N GLY A 254 13.26 1.57 2.32
CA GLY A 254 13.71 1.90 3.67
C GLY A 254 14.89 1.08 4.16
N GLY A 255 15.32 1.35 5.39
CA GLY A 255 16.32 0.56 6.11
C GLY A 255 15.89 0.30 7.55
N LEU A 256 16.33 -0.83 8.11
CA LEU A 256 16.06 -1.26 9.48
C LEU A 256 17.36 -1.56 10.24
N GLN A 257 17.52 -0.93 11.39
CA GLN A 257 18.61 -1.15 12.33
C GLN A 257 18.07 -1.71 13.64
N VAL A 258 18.84 -2.59 14.28
CA VAL A 258 18.53 -3.12 15.61
C VAL A 258 19.70 -2.82 16.52
N GLU A 259 19.42 -2.12 17.61
CA GLU A 259 20.35 -1.83 18.68
C GLU A 259 19.92 -2.63 19.91
N SER A 260 20.81 -3.45 20.45
CA SER A 260 20.50 -4.18 21.67
C SER A 260 21.76 -4.52 22.42
N SER A 261 21.65 -4.43 23.74
CA SER A 261 22.71 -4.76 24.69
C SER A 261 22.10 -5.58 25.84
N PRO A 262 22.86 -6.51 26.43
CA PRO A 262 22.37 -7.27 27.57
C PRO A 262 21.89 -6.35 28.70
N ASN A 263 20.72 -6.67 29.26
CA ASN A 263 20.07 -5.96 30.37
C ASN A 263 19.71 -4.48 30.11
N THR A 264 19.71 -4.04 28.85
CA THR A 264 19.39 -2.66 28.45
C THR A 264 18.26 -2.59 27.43
N GLY A 265 17.63 -3.74 27.12
CA GLY A 265 16.52 -3.86 26.19
C GLY A 265 16.95 -3.96 24.73
N THR A 266 15.96 -3.93 23.86
CA THR A 266 16.14 -3.90 22.41
C THR A 266 15.46 -2.66 21.84
N ARG A 267 16.12 -2.04 20.86
CA ARG A 267 15.60 -0.92 20.09
C ARG A 267 15.67 -1.25 18.61
N VAL A 268 14.51 -1.32 17.98
CA VAL A 268 14.36 -1.50 16.53
C VAL A 268 14.08 -0.12 15.92
N ILE A 269 14.87 0.29 14.93
CA ILE A 269 14.79 1.60 14.28
C ILE A 269 14.58 1.37 12.80
N GLY A 270 13.51 1.94 12.24
CA GLY A 270 13.23 1.92 10.82
C GLY A 270 13.20 3.32 10.23
N SER A 271 13.66 3.44 8.99
CA SER A 271 13.63 4.69 8.23
C SER A 271 13.16 4.43 6.81
N ILE A 272 12.18 5.19 6.34
CA ILE A 272 11.60 5.03 5.00
C ILE A 272 11.58 6.39 4.30
N PRO A 273 12.05 6.50 3.05
CA PRO A 273 11.90 7.72 2.27
C PRO A 273 10.42 8.04 2.01
N VAL A 274 10.03 9.31 2.19
CA VAL A 274 8.66 9.80 1.98
C VAL A 274 8.72 10.88 0.90
N SER A 275 8.77 10.44 -0.34
CA SER A 275 8.80 11.26 -1.56
C SER A 275 7.51 11.10 -2.35
#